data_AF-A0A553N9Z0-F1
#
_entry.id   AF-A0A553N9Z0-F1
#
_cell.length_a   1.000
_cell.length_b   1.000
_cell.length_c   1.000
_cell.angle_alpha   90.00
_cell.angle_beta   90.00
_cell.angle_gamma   90.00
#
_symmetry.space_group_name_H-M   'P 1'
#
loop_
_entity.id
_entity.type
_entity.pdbx_description
1 polymer ?
#
loop_
_entity_poly.entity_id
_entity_poly.type
_entity_poly.pdbx_seq_one_letter_code
_entity_poly.pdbx_strand_id
1 'polypeptide(L)'
;MKAPSLKRQRCTPNQSAISRRRGYASFMYTARQQVDEVNVRLSEEFRGLSRFVLQRVGSEAARMSCFRRHRVLTSRDVLQALGRLRRRERSAPLVGA
;
A
#
# COMPACT_ATOMS: atom_id res chain seq x y z
N MET A 1 -21.35 -33.49 -22.56
CA MET A 1 -20.05 -33.52 -21.85
C MET A 1 -20.06 -32.41 -20.80
N LYS A 2 -19.95 -32.71 -19.49
CA LYS A 2 -19.95 -31.70 -18.41
C LYS A 2 -18.50 -31.29 -18.11
N ALA A 3 -18.21 -29.98 -18.14
CA ALA A 3 -16.89 -29.45 -17.80
C ALA A 3 -16.56 -29.70 -16.32
N PRO A 4 -15.32 -30.10 -15.96
CA PRO A 4 -14.94 -30.29 -14.57
C PRO A 4 -14.93 -28.94 -13.86
N SER A 5 -15.72 -28.81 -12.79
CA SER A 5 -15.70 -27.62 -11.93
C SER A 5 -14.34 -27.55 -11.23
N LEU A 6 -13.50 -26.60 -11.63
CA LEU A 6 -12.27 -26.27 -10.92
C LEU A 6 -12.64 -25.72 -9.55
N LYS A 7 -12.66 -26.59 -8.53
CA LYS A 7 -12.73 -26.17 -7.12
C LYS A 7 -11.48 -25.32 -6.88
N ARG A 8 -11.66 -23.99 -6.74
CA ARG A 8 -10.60 -23.05 -6.34
C ARG A 8 -9.95 -23.58 -5.06
N GLN A 9 -8.71 -24.09 -5.18
CA GLN A 9 -7.90 -24.43 -4.01
C GLN A 9 -7.70 -23.17 -3.18
N ARG A 10 -8.06 -23.25 -1.90
CA ARG A 10 -7.76 -22.17 -0.95
C ARG A 10 -6.25 -22.17 -0.71
N CYS A 11 -5.57 -21.10 -1.09
CA CYS A 11 -4.16 -20.92 -0.77
C CYS A 11 -3.97 -21.01 0.74
N THR A 12 -3.02 -21.82 1.20
CA THR A 12 -2.70 -21.92 2.62
C THR A 12 -2.14 -20.57 3.11
N PRO A 13 -2.33 -20.21 4.40
CA PRO A 13 -1.86 -18.93 4.92
C PRO A 13 -0.35 -18.70 4.68
N ASN A 14 0.46 -19.75 4.71
CA ASN A 14 1.89 -19.69 4.38
C ASN A 14 2.16 -19.36 2.91
N GLN A 15 1.43 -19.96 1.97
CA GLN A 15 1.54 -19.62 0.54
C GLN A 15 1.13 -18.16 0.28
N SER A 16 0.11 -17.66 0.99
CA SER A 16 -0.32 -16.26 0.86
C SER A 16 0.75 -15.26 1.33
N ALA A 17 1.52 -15.60 2.36
CA ALA A 17 2.59 -14.76 2.89
C ALA A 17 3.79 -14.71 1.94
N ILE A 18 4.16 -15.86 1.36
CA ILE A 18 5.23 -15.97 0.36
C ILE A 18 4.87 -15.17 -0.90
N SER A 19 3.65 -15.33 -1.42
CA SER A 19 3.20 -14.58 -2.60
C SER A 19 3.15 -13.07 -2.35
N ARG A 20 2.75 -12.62 -1.15
CA ARG A 20 2.80 -11.20 -0.77
C ARG A 20 4.23 -10.65 -0.76
N ARG A 21 5.18 -11.40 -0.19
CA ARG A 21 6.61 -11.02 -0.19
C ARG A 21 7.16 -10.92 -1.62
N ARG A 22 6.83 -11.87 -2.49
CA ARG A 22 7.24 -11.86 -3.91
C ARG A 22 6.65 -10.69 -4.67
N GLY A 23 5.35 -10.41 -4.50
CA GLY A 23 4.68 -9.28 -5.14
C GLY A 23 5.26 -7.94 -4.72
N TYR A 24 5.52 -7.76 -3.42
CA TYR A 24 6.17 -6.56 -2.91
C TYR A 24 7.61 -6.40 -3.43
N ALA A 25 8.39 -7.49 -3.49
CA ALA A 25 9.74 -7.45 -4.05
C ALA A 25 9.74 -7.07 -5.54
N SER A 26 8.81 -7.59 -6.33
CA SER A 26 8.63 -7.25 -7.74
C SER A 26 8.28 -5.76 -7.93
N PHE A 27 7.34 -5.24 -7.12
CA PHE A 27 7.00 -3.82 -7.12
C PHE A 27 8.20 -2.93 -6.79
N MET A 28 8.98 -3.29 -5.75
CA MET A 28 10.17 -2.52 -5.37
C MET A 28 11.25 -2.55 -6.45
N TYR A 29 11.41 -3.67 -7.15
CA TYR A 29 12.32 -3.78 -8.30
C TYR A 29 11.89 -2.85 -9.43
N THR A 30 10.62 -2.86 -9.83
CA THR A 30 10.11 -1.97 -10.89
C THR A 30 10.18 -0.50 -10.49
N ALA A 31 9.86 -0.17 -9.24
CA ALA A 31 9.94 1.19 -8.73
C ALA A 31 11.40 1.69 -8.72
N ARG A 32 12.35 0.82 -8.38
CA ARG A 32 13.77 1.17 -8.42
C ARG A 32 14.26 1.44 -9.84
N GLN A 33 13.90 0.60 -10.81
CA GLN A 33 14.25 0.82 -12.22
C GLN A 33 13.73 2.16 -12.75
N GLN A 34 12.47 2.51 -12.45
CA GLN A 34 11.88 3.79 -12.85
C GLN A 34 12.53 5.02 -12.20
N VAL A 35 13.17 4.86 -11.03
CA VAL A 35 13.82 5.95 -10.31
C VAL A 35 15.31 6.05 -10.66
N ASP A 36 15.98 4.91 -10.94
CA ASP A 36 17.34 4.86 -11.46
C ASP A 36 17.42 5.43 -12.90
N GLU A 37 16.35 5.32 -13.71
CA GLU A 37 16.20 6.07 -14.99
C GLU A 37 16.29 7.60 -14.80
N VAL A 38 16.01 8.09 -13.60
CA VAL A 38 16.07 9.52 -13.21
C VAL A 38 17.40 9.85 -12.49
N ASN A 39 18.38 8.93 -12.46
CA ASN A 39 19.64 9.02 -11.70
C ASN A 39 19.45 9.25 -10.18
N VAL A 40 18.36 8.73 -9.60
CA VAL A 40 18.09 8.82 -8.17
C VAL A 40 18.23 7.43 -7.55
N ARG A 41 19.11 7.27 -6.54
CA ARG A 41 19.24 5.99 -5.83
C ARG A 41 18.23 5.89 -4.69
N LEU A 42 17.43 4.83 -4.68
CA LEU A 42 16.58 4.51 -3.52
C LEU A 42 17.43 3.92 -2.38
N SER A 43 17.48 4.62 -1.24
CA SER A 43 18.14 4.16 0.00
C SER A 43 17.46 2.89 0.57
N GLU A 44 18.18 2.10 1.37
CA GLU A 44 17.60 1.02 2.19
C GLU A 44 16.44 1.52 3.07
N GLU A 45 16.49 2.78 3.50
CA GLU A 45 15.42 3.46 4.25
C GLU A 45 14.10 3.54 3.47
N PHE A 46 14.16 3.51 2.14
CA PHE A 46 13.00 3.54 1.25
C PHE A 46 12.15 2.26 1.36
N ARG A 47 12.76 1.12 1.71
CA ARG A 47 12.00 -0.10 2.07
C ARG A 47 11.13 0.14 3.30
N GLY A 48 11.64 0.85 4.31
CA GLY A 48 10.89 1.25 5.50
C GLY A 48 9.76 2.24 5.17
N LEU A 49 10.04 3.21 4.30
CA LEU A 49 9.09 4.27 3.91
C LEU A 49 7.81 3.71 3.29
N SER A 50 7.91 2.71 2.40
CA SER A 50 6.71 2.12 1.79
C SER A 50 5.78 1.43 2.80
N ARG A 51 6.33 0.72 3.80
CA ARG A 51 5.57 0.12 4.90
C ARG A 51 4.95 1.19 5.79
N PHE A 52 5.71 2.23 6.11
CA PHE A 52 5.25 3.37 6.89
C PHE A 52 4.09 4.10 6.22
N VAL A 53 4.19 4.38 4.92
CA VAL A 53 3.14 5.04 4.13
C VAL A 53 1.87 4.18 4.12
N LEU A 54 1.98 2.87 3.86
CA LEU A 54 0.83 1.97 3.86
C LEU A 54 0.14 1.88 5.24
N GLN A 55 0.91 1.82 6.33
CA GLN A 55 0.35 1.84 7.69
C GLN A 55 -0.36 3.15 8.00
N ARG A 56 0.23 4.29 7.60
CA ARG A 56 -0.35 5.62 7.82
C ARG A 56 -1.63 5.82 7.02
N VAL A 57 -1.62 5.43 5.74
CA VAL A 57 -2.80 5.48 4.85
C VAL A 57 -3.89 4.55 5.38
N GLY A 58 -3.55 3.31 5.77
CA GLY A 58 -4.51 2.36 6.32
C GLY A 58 -5.15 2.86 7.61
N SER A 59 -4.38 3.47 8.50
CA SER A 59 -4.88 4.03 9.76
C SER A 59 -5.83 5.21 9.54
N GLU A 60 -5.51 6.13 8.63
CA GLU A 60 -6.42 7.24 8.28
C GLU A 60 -7.65 6.74 7.53
N ALA A 61 -7.51 5.78 6.61
CA ALA A 61 -8.65 5.19 5.92
C ALA A 61 -9.60 4.49 6.89
N ALA A 62 -9.07 3.74 7.87
CA ALA A 62 -9.85 3.11 8.93
C ALA A 62 -10.61 4.16 9.75
N ARG A 63 -9.93 5.23 10.16
CA ARG A 63 -10.55 6.35 10.86
C ARG A 63 -11.69 6.99 10.06
N MET A 64 -11.50 7.19 8.75
CA MET A 64 -12.54 7.72 7.86
C MET A 64 -13.74 6.77 7.70
N SER A 65 -13.47 5.48 7.59
CA SER A 65 -14.50 4.44 7.49
C SER A 65 -15.33 4.35 8.79
N CYS A 66 -14.68 4.46 9.95
CA CYS A 66 -15.34 4.55 11.26
C CYS A 66 -16.29 5.76 11.34
N PHE A 67 -15.87 6.94 10.89
CA PHE A 67 -16.75 8.13 10.88
C PHE A 67 -17.99 7.94 10.00
N ARG A 68 -17.88 7.14 8.94
CA ARG A 68 -19.00 6.82 8.05
C ARG A 68 -19.86 5.66 8.56
N ARG A 69 -19.47 5.00 9.66
CA ARG A 69 -20.09 3.75 10.16
C ARG A 69 -20.01 2.58 9.18
N HIS A 70 -19.06 2.60 8.26
CA HIS A 70 -18.79 1.46 7.39
C HIS A 70 -17.90 0.47 8.15
N ARG A 71 -18.27 -0.82 8.12
CA ARG A 71 -17.44 -1.92 8.66
C ARG A 71 -16.43 -2.45 7.65
N VAL A 72 -16.48 -1.96 6.42
CA VAL A 72 -15.66 -2.39 5.30
C VAL A 72 -14.91 -1.18 4.76
N LEU A 73 -13.58 -1.31 4.71
CA LEU A 73 -12.71 -0.33 4.06
C LEU A 73 -12.94 -0.37 2.54
N THR A 74 -13.35 0.76 1.99
CA THR A 74 -13.55 0.90 0.53
C THR A 74 -12.35 1.58 -0.12
N SER A 75 -12.20 1.39 -1.43
CA SER A 75 -11.20 2.11 -2.23
C SER A 75 -11.35 3.64 -2.11
N ARG A 76 -12.58 4.12 -1.94
CA ARG A 76 -12.88 5.55 -1.70
C ARG A 76 -12.26 6.06 -0.40
N ASP A 77 -12.29 5.26 0.66
CA ASP A 77 -11.70 5.64 1.96
C ASP A 77 -10.17 5.73 1.84
N VAL A 78 -9.56 4.82 1.11
CA VAL A 78 -8.11 4.83 0.83
C VAL A 78 -7.71 6.06 0.00
N LEU A 79 -8.45 6.37 -1.07
CA LEU A 79 -8.18 7.55 -1.92
C LEU A 79 -8.33 8.87 -1.14
N GLN A 80 -9.33 8.97 -0.28
CA GLN A 80 -9.51 10.16 0.54
C GLN A 80 -8.45 10.28 1.65
N ALA A 81 -8.04 9.17 2.28
CA ALA A 81 -6.95 9.16 3.23
C ALA A 81 -5.64 9.63 2.58
N LEU A 82 -5.33 9.15 1.37
CA LEU A 82 -4.19 9.61 0.57
C LEU A 82 -4.27 11.10 0.27
N GLY A 83 -5.44 11.59 -0.16
CA GLY A 83 -5.66 13.01 -0.43
C GLY A 83 -5.46 13.89 0.81
N ARG A 84 -5.94 13.43 1.97
CA ARG A 84 -5.81 14.14 3.25
C ARG A 84 -4.36 14.18 3.74
N LEU A 85 -3.63 13.08 3.64
CA LEU A 85 -2.21 13.01 4.03
C LEU A 85 -1.35 13.92 3.16
N ARG A 86 -1.55 13.92 1.83
CA ARG A 86 -0.84 14.83 0.92
C ARG A 86 -1.12 16.30 1.21
N ARG A 87 -2.35 16.65 1.60
CA ARG A 87 -2.69 18.03 2.00
C ARG A 87 -2.06 18.42 3.34
N ARG A 88 -2.03 17.50 4.31
CA ARG A 88 -1.39 17.72 5.62
C ARG A 88 0.11 17.98 5.50
N GLU A 89 0.81 17.27 4.62
CA GLU A 89 2.24 17.51 4.36
C GLU A 89 2.49 18.87 3.71
N ARG A 90 1.58 19.35 2.85
CA ARG A 90 1.66 20.69 2.27
C ARG A 90 1.27 21.82 3.22
N SER A 91 0.52 21.51 4.28
CA SER A 91 0.06 22.49 5.28
C SER A 91 0.89 22.48 6.57
N ALA A 92 1.83 21.54 6.72
CA ALA A 92 2.80 21.60 7.79
C ALA A 92 3.84 22.66 7.41
N PRO A 93 3.95 23.78 8.14
CA PRO A 93 5.01 24.73 7.86
C PRO A 93 6.36 24.02 8.11
N LEU A 94 7.32 24.25 7.22
CA LEU A 94 8.72 23.90 7.41
C LEU A 94 9.24 24.67 8.63
N VAL A 95 9.00 24.16 9.84
CA VAL A 95 9.54 24.71 11.08
C VAL A 95 10.40 23.62 11.70
N GLY A 96 11.70 23.87 11.67
CA GLY A 96 12.73 23.03 12.30
C GLY A 96 13.89 22.73 11.37
N ALA A 97 14.57 23.79 10.90
CA ALA A 97 16.01 23.75 10.67
C ALA A 97 16.72 23.70 12.03
#